data_AF-A0A8C5EGR5-F1
#
_entry.id   AF-A0A8C5EGR5-F1
#
_cell.length_a   1.000
_cell.length_b   1.000
_cell.length_c   1.000
_cell.angle_alpha   90.00
_cell.angle_beta   90.00
_cell.angle_gamma   90.00
#
_symmetry.space_group_name_H-M   'P 1'
#
loop_
_entity.id
_entity.type
_entity.pdbx_description
1 polymer ?
#
loop_
_entity_poly.entity_id
_entity_poly.type
_entity_poly.pdbx_seq_one_letter_code
_entity_poly.pdbx_strand_id
1 'polypeptide(L)'
;RLERARTGNFLKHKLRSRPERAELVRMHILQETQVEPSLQATQMKLKRARLADDLNEKIAQRPGPLELVEKNILPVGSKVKEVINGRSCSYPPLTETFEHDCDYCVFSTLMHTLNPVPLP
;
A
#
# COMPACT_ATOMS: atom_id res chain seq x y z
N ARG A 1 27.33 33.24 -25.10
CA ARG A 1 25.98 33.65 -25.61
C ARG A 1 25.14 32.45 -26.10
N LEU A 2 25.73 31.45 -26.75
CA LEU A 2 25.00 30.27 -27.27
C LEU A 2 24.23 29.49 -26.19
N GLU A 3 24.85 29.19 -25.05
CA GLU A 3 24.19 28.47 -23.95
C GLU A 3 22.93 29.17 -23.45
N ARG A 4 22.97 30.50 -23.30
CA ARG A 4 21.79 31.29 -22.93
C ARG A 4 20.67 31.17 -23.96
N ALA A 5 21.00 31.15 -25.26
CA ALA A 5 20.02 30.99 -26.32
C ALA A 5 19.40 29.58 -26.32
N ARG A 6 20.21 28.54 -26.09
CA ARG A 6 19.74 27.15 -25.92
C ARG A 6 18.78 27.03 -24.75
N THR A 7 19.15 27.55 -23.57
CA THR A 7 18.27 27.58 -22.39
C THR A 7 17.00 28.37 -22.67
N GLY A 8 17.10 29.52 -23.33
CA GLY A 8 15.95 30.34 -23.71
C GLY A 8 14.96 29.60 -24.61
N ASN A 9 15.45 28.87 -25.61
CA ASN A 9 14.61 28.07 -26.52
C ASN A 9 13.95 26.90 -25.78
N PHE A 10 14.71 26.20 -24.92
CA PHE A 10 14.19 25.10 -24.10
C PHE A 10 13.05 25.55 -23.17
N LEU A 11 13.25 26.65 -22.44
CA LEU A 11 12.24 27.19 -21.52
C LEU A 11 10.97 27.64 -22.26
N LYS A 12 11.10 28.29 -23.42
CA LYS A 12 9.95 28.67 -24.26
C LYS A 12 9.10 27.46 -24.65
N HIS A 13 9.74 26.34 -25.01
CA HIS A 13 9.02 25.10 -25.31
C HIS A 13 8.30 24.56 -24.06
N LYS A 14 8.98 24.48 -22.92
CA LYS A 14 8.41 23.96 -21.67
C LYS A 14 7.24 24.78 -21.13
N LEU A 15 7.26 26.10 -21.32
CA LEU A 15 6.16 26.98 -20.94
C LEU A 15 4.90 26.74 -21.78
N ARG A 16 5.04 26.47 -23.08
CA ARG A 16 3.91 26.15 -23.98
C ARG A 16 3.26 24.81 -23.63
N SER A 17 4.09 23.83 -23.27
CA SER A 17 3.65 22.49 -22.90
C SER A 17 3.44 22.32 -21.40
N ARG A 18 3.18 23.41 -20.65
CA ARG A 18 3.05 23.35 -19.19
C ARG A 18 1.70 22.70 -18.81
N PRO A 19 1.71 21.59 -18.07
CA PRO A 19 0.47 20.94 -17.61
C PRO A 19 -0.34 21.85 -16.67
N GLU A 20 -1.66 21.66 -16.67
CA GLU A 20 -2.54 22.33 -15.72
C GLU A 20 -2.43 21.67 -14.32
N ARG A 21 -2.80 22.41 -13.27
CA ARG A 21 -2.84 21.87 -11.90
C ARG A 21 -3.74 20.63 -11.80
N ALA A 22 -4.91 20.65 -12.45
CA ALA A 22 -5.84 19.52 -12.42
C ALA A 22 -5.20 18.24 -13.00
N GLU A 23 -4.41 18.36 -14.07
CA GLU A 23 -3.70 17.22 -14.66
C GLU A 23 -2.66 16.65 -13.70
N LEU A 24 -1.89 17.51 -13.02
CA LEU A 24 -0.90 17.09 -12.02
C LEU A 24 -1.54 16.40 -10.82
N VAL A 25 -2.74 16.84 -10.41
CA VAL A 25 -3.52 16.18 -9.34
C VAL A 25 -4.02 14.81 -9.80
N ARG A 26 -4.60 14.72 -11.01
CA ARG A 26 -5.06 13.44 -11.60
C ARG A 26 -3.93 12.41 -11.70
N MET A 27 -2.72 12.86 -12.02
CA MET A 27 -1.53 12.01 -12.09
C MET A 27 -0.92 11.69 -10.72
N HIS A 28 -1.51 12.17 -9.62
CA HIS A 28 -1.00 12.01 -8.24
C HIS A 28 0.39 12.63 -8.00
N ILE A 29 0.76 13.64 -8.78
CA ILE A 29 1.98 14.44 -8.57
C ILE A 29 1.71 15.50 -7.49
N LEU A 30 0.60 16.24 -7.64
CA LEU A 30 0.14 17.21 -6.65
C LEU A 30 -1.02 16.64 -5.83
N GLN A 31 -1.15 17.12 -4.59
CA GLN A 31 -2.28 16.76 -3.75
C GLN A 31 -3.53 17.56 -4.12
N GLU A 32 -4.68 16.91 -4.05
CA GLU A 32 -5.98 17.56 -4.18
C GLU A 32 -6.35 18.27 -2.86
N THR A 33 -5.68 19.38 -2.58
CA THR A 33 -5.95 20.19 -1.38
C THR A 33 -5.84 21.68 -1.69
N GLN A 34 -6.66 22.49 -1.01
CA GLN A 34 -6.57 23.96 -1.02
C GLN A 34 -5.73 24.49 0.15
N VAL A 35 -5.12 23.60 0.92
CA VAL A 35 -4.27 23.94 2.05
C VAL A 35 -2.94 24.51 1.58
N GLU A 36 -2.44 25.49 2.32
CA GLU A 36 -1.13 26.13 2.13
C GLU A 36 0.00 25.10 1.89
N PRO A 37 0.92 25.34 0.93
CA PRO A 37 1.96 24.37 0.56
C PRO A 37 2.82 23.88 1.73
N SER A 38 3.04 24.73 2.73
CA SER A 38 3.83 24.42 3.92
C SER A 38 3.19 23.36 4.82
N LEU A 39 1.86 23.21 4.80
CA LEU A 39 1.12 22.30 5.67
C LEU A 39 0.75 20.98 4.99
N GLN A 40 0.87 20.88 3.66
CA GLN A 40 0.40 19.71 2.89
C GLN A 40 1.08 18.40 3.34
N ALA A 41 2.40 18.45 3.59
CA ALA A 41 3.15 17.29 4.06
C ALA A 41 2.63 16.78 5.41
N THR A 42 2.40 17.68 6.36
CA THR A 42 1.86 17.36 7.69
C THR A 42 0.43 16.83 7.59
N GLN A 43 -0.41 17.46 6.76
CA GLN A 43 -1.78 17.00 6.51
C GLN A 43 -1.80 15.58 5.94
N MET A 44 -0.95 15.27 4.97
CA MET A 44 -0.83 13.93 4.40
C MET A 44 -0.40 12.90 5.44
N LYS A 45 0.59 13.24 6.27
CA LYS A 45 1.06 12.35 7.34
C LYS A 45 -0.08 12.01 8.30
N LEU A 46 -0.85 13.03 8.72
CA LEU A 46 -2.01 12.84 9.58
C LEU A 46 -3.10 12.00 8.92
N LYS A 47 -3.42 12.28 7.64
CA LYS A 47 -4.41 11.51 6.88
C LYS A 47 -4.00 10.04 6.78
N ARG A 48 -2.73 9.75 6.51
CA ARG A 48 -2.21 8.38 6.44
C ARG A 48 -2.26 7.66 7.78
N ALA A 49 -1.87 8.33 8.87
CA ALA A 49 -1.92 7.74 10.21
C ALA A 49 -3.34 7.34 10.59
N ARG A 50 -4.31 8.25 10.44
CA ARG A 50 -5.73 7.97 10.69
C ARG A 50 -6.24 6.79 9.88
N LEU A 51 -5.93 6.77 8.58
CA LEU A 51 -6.32 5.65 7.72
C LEU A 51 -5.69 4.33 8.16
N ALA A 52 -4.44 4.33 8.62
CA ALA A 52 -3.79 3.13 9.13
C ALA A 52 -4.48 2.63 10.41
N ASP A 53 -4.79 3.53 11.33
CA ASP A 53 -5.48 3.19 12.59
C ASP A 53 -6.88 2.63 12.32
N ASP A 54 -7.66 3.30 11.46
CA ASP A 54 -9.00 2.86 11.06
C ASP A 54 -8.98 1.49 10.37
N LEU A 55 -7.96 1.23 9.54
CA LEU A 55 -7.78 -0.06 8.87
C LEU A 55 -7.36 -1.15 9.85
N ASN A 56 -6.49 -0.83 10.80
CA ASN A 56 -6.04 -1.76 11.83
C ASN A 56 -7.22 -2.26 12.68
N GLU A 57 -8.12 -1.36 13.10
CA GLU A 57 -9.34 -1.73 13.83
C GLU A 57 -10.24 -2.67 12.99
N LYS A 58 -10.45 -2.35 11.71
CA LYS A 58 -11.27 -3.17 10.80
C LYS A 58 -10.67 -4.53 10.52
N ILE A 59 -9.34 -4.61 10.41
CA ILE A 59 -8.62 -5.87 10.21
C ILE A 59 -8.66 -6.72 11.49
N ALA A 60 -8.55 -6.10 12.66
CA ALA A 60 -8.65 -6.80 13.94
C ALA A 60 -10.02 -7.48 14.13
N GLN A 61 -11.09 -6.86 13.62
CA GLN A 61 -12.46 -7.40 13.65
C GLN A 61 -12.83 -8.18 12.39
N ARG A 62 -11.85 -8.70 11.64
CA ARG A 62 -12.11 -9.44 10.40
C ARG A 62 -12.89 -10.74 10.72
N PRO A 63 -14.09 -10.94 10.13
CA PRO A 63 -14.87 -12.15 10.35
C PRO A 63 -14.11 -13.42 10.00
N GLY A 64 -14.25 -14.44 10.85
CA GLY A 64 -13.68 -15.75 10.59
C GLY A 64 -14.30 -16.44 9.37
N PRO A 65 -13.65 -17.48 8.82
CA PRO A 65 -14.17 -18.23 7.68
C PRO A 65 -15.52 -18.90 7.98
N LEU A 66 -15.76 -19.32 9.22
CA LEU A 66 -17.01 -19.95 9.64
C LEU A 66 -18.18 -18.94 9.65
N GLU A 67 -17.93 -17.70 10.08
CA GLU A 67 -18.93 -16.62 10.05
C GLU A 67 -19.38 -16.28 8.62
N LEU A 68 -18.46 -16.35 7.65
CA LEU A 68 -18.78 -16.09 6.24
C LEU A 68 -19.63 -17.20 5.61
N VAL A 69 -19.48 -18.44 6.08
CA VAL A 69 -20.31 -19.58 5.71
C VAL A 69 -21.73 -19.42 6.27
N GLU A 70 -21.86 -19.06 7.55
CA GLU A 70 -23.16 -18.81 8.19
C GLU A 70 -23.93 -17.69 7.48
N LYS A 71 -23.23 -16.65 7.02
CA LYS A 71 -23.79 -15.55 6.22
C LYS A 71 -24.07 -15.90 4.76
N ASN A 72 -23.91 -17.17 4.36
CA ASN A 72 -24.12 -17.68 2.99
C ASN A 72 -23.32 -16.94 1.90
N ILE A 73 -22.20 -16.30 2.27
CA ILE A 73 -21.30 -15.63 1.33
C ILE A 73 -20.33 -16.66 0.73
N LEU A 74 -19.88 -17.62 1.55
CA LEU A 74 -19.07 -18.74 1.11
C LEU A 74 -19.91 -20.02 1.06
N PRO A 75 -19.87 -20.78 -0.04
CA PRO A 75 -20.50 -22.09 -0.08
C PRO A 75 -19.74 -23.08 0.81
N VAL A 76 -20.46 -23.94 1.51
CA VAL A 76 -19.86 -25.11 2.18
C VAL A 76 -19.47 -26.10 1.08
N GLY A 77 -18.25 -25.95 0.54
CA GLY A 77 -17.67 -26.98 -0.31
C GLY A 77 -17.75 -28.32 0.42
N SER A 78 -18.26 -29.36 -0.25
CA SER A 78 -18.60 -30.67 0.34
C SER A 78 -17.49 -31.28 1.22
N LYS A 79 -16.23 -30.90 1.00
CA LYS A 79 -15.07 -31.33 1.81
C LYS A 79 -15.08 -30.82 3.25
N VAL A 80 -15.66 -29.65 3.54
CA VAL A 80 -15.72 -29.11 4.92
C VAL A 80 -16.78 -29.85 5.75
N LYS A 81 -17.90 -30.24 5.13
CA LYS A 81 -18.89 -31.15 5.75
C LYS A 81 -18.26 -32.49 6.14
N GLU A 82 -17.30 -33.00 5.35
CA GLU A 82 -16.61 -34.26 5.63
C GLU A 82 -15.64 -34.16 6.83
N VAL A 83 -14.97 -33.01 7.04
CA VAL A 83 -14.11 -32.79 8.22
C VAL A 83 -14.92 -32.69 9.51
N ILE A 84 -16.08 -32.01 9.48
CA ILE A 84 -16.98 -31.89 10.63
C ILE A 84 -17.54 -33.28 11.03
N ASN A 85 -17.73 -34.19 10.06
CA ASN A 85 -18.12 -35.58 10.29
C ASN A 85 -16.95 -36.52 10.65
N GLY A 86 -15.77 -35.98 11.01
CA GLY A 86 -14.64 -36.75 11.52
C GLY A 86 -13.77 -37.42 10.45
N ARG A 87 -13.87 -37.03 9.18
CA ARG A 87 -12.96 -37.51 8.11
C ARG A 87 -11.84 -36.51 7.86
N SER A 88 -10.60 -36.97 8.10
CA SER A 88 -9.36 -36.22 7.83
C SER A 88 -9.34 -35.67 6.40
N CYS A 89 -9.20 -34.35 6.26
CA CYS A 89 -8.75 -33.74 5.03
C CYS A 89 -7.22 -33.81 4.99
N SER A 90 -6.69 -34.65 4.10
CA SER A 90 -5.29 -34.61 3.70
C SER A 90 -5.03 -33.29 2.99
N TYR A 91 -4.44 -32.33 3.71
CA TYR A 91 -3.68 -31.29 3.05
C TYR A 91 -2.38 -31.93 2.56
N PRO A 92 -2.01 -31.78 1.28
CA PRO A 92 -0.69 -32.21 0.84
C PRO A 92 0.35 -31.50 1.73
N PRO A 93 1.45 -32.18 2.10
CA PRO A 93 2.53 -31.53 2.84
C PRO A 93 2.95 -30.27 2.10
N LEU A 94 3.02 -29.14 2.80
CA LEU A 94 3.56 -27.89 2.26
C LEU A 94 5.07 -28.08 2.04
N THR A 95 5.43 -28.68 0.91
CA THR A 95 6.80 -28.70 0.38
C THR A 95 6.88 -27.70 -0.77
N GLU A 96 6.76 -26.43 -0.45
CA GLU A 96 7.33 -25.39 -1.29
C GLU A 96 8.25 -24.58 -0.39
N THR A 97 9.49 -25.07 -0.26
CA THR A 97 10.61 -24.15 -0.14
C THR A 97 10.52 -23.25 -1.36
N PHE A 98 9.91 -22.08 -1.20
CA PHE A 98 10.09 -21.00 -2.15
C PHE A 98 11.57 -20.65 -2.08
N GLU A 99 12.37 -21.23 -2.97
CA GLU A 99 13.62 -20.61 -3.38
C GLU A 99 13.23 -19.25 -3.96
N HIS A 100 13.24 -18.25 -3.08
CA HIS A 100 13.09 -16.86 -3.43
C HIS A 100 14.37 -16.46 -4.17
N ASP A 101 14.40 -16.64 -5.48
CA ASP A 101 15.20 -15.76 -6.34
C ASP A 101 14.53 -14.39 -6.30
N CYS A 102 14.75 -13.67 -5.21
CA CYS A 102 14.22 -12.34 -5.01
C CYS A 102 15.37 -11.43 -4.59
N ASP A 103 15.76 -10.57 -5.52
CA ASP A 103 16.59 -9.36 -5.31
C ASP A 103 15.97 -8.35 -4.32
N TYR A 104 15.04 -8.77 -3.46
CA TYR A 104 14.29 -7.96 -2.50
C TYR A 104 14.65 -8.24 -1.02
N CYS A 105 15.66 -9.06 -0.73
CA CYS A 105 16.14 -9.26 0.64
C CYS A 105 16.80 -8.02 1.28
N VAL A 106 16.99 -6.92 0.55
CA VAL A 106 17.49 -5.65 1.10
C VAL A 106 16.46 -4.88 1.95
N PHE A 107 15.16 -5.15 1.82
CA PHE A 107 14.14 -4.38 2.56
C PHE A 107 13.83 -4.92 3.96
N SER A 108 14.00 -6.23 4.22
CA SER A 108 13.72 -6.83 5.53
C SER A 108 14.76 -6.44 6.58
N THR A 109 16.03 -6.34 6.17
CA THR A 109 17.15 -5.96 7.06
C THR A 109 17.13 -4.46 7.42
N LEU A 110 16.41 -3.62 6.66
CA LEU A 110 16.37 -2.17 6.88
C LEU A 110 15.24 -1.72 7.84
N MET A 111 14.28 -2.58 8.17
CA MET A 111 13.21 -2.24 9.14
C MET A 111 13.55 -2.59 10.59
N HIS A 112 14.68 -3.25 10.85
CA HIS A 112 15.15 -3.54 12.22
C HIS A 112 16.13 -2.48 12.78
N THR A 113 16.48 -1.44 12.02
CA THR A 113 17.47 -0.42 12.44
C THR A 113 16.89 0.96 12.73
N LEU A 114 15.56 1.12 12.83
CA LEU A 114 14.93 2.38 13.22
C LEU A 114 13.89 2.21 14.33
N ASN A 115 14.26 1.48 15.39
CA ASN A 115 13.72 1.75 16.72
C ASN A 115 14.70 2.70 17.43
N PRO A 116 14.40 4.00 17.58
CA PRO A 116 15.18 4.82 18.49
C PRO A 116 14.96 4.32 19.92
N VAL A 117 16.06 3.86 20.51
CA VAL A 117 16.23 3.59 21.95
C VAL A 117 15.71 4.81 22.75
N PRO A 118 14.91 4.63 23.81
CA PRO A 118 14.54 5.74 24.68
C PRO A 118 15.78 6.16 25.49
N LEU A 119 16.14 7.44 25.44
CA LEU A 119 17.16 8.03 26.31
C LEU A 119 16.55 8.34 27.69
N PRO A 120 17.36 8.29 28.77
CA PRO A 120 16.91 8.40 30.16
C PRO A 120 16.32 9.77 30.54
#